data_AF-W1DSE8-F1
#
_entry.id   AF-W1DSE8-F1
#
_cell.length_a   1.000
_cell.length_b   1.000
_cell.length_c   1.000
_cell.angle_alpha   90.00
_cell.angle_beta   90.00
_cell.angle_gamma   90.00
#
_symmetry.space_group_name_H-M   'P 1'
#
loop_
_entity.id
_entity.type
_entity.pdbx_description
1 polymer ?
#
loop_
_entity_poly.entity_id
_entity_poly.type
_entity_poly.pdbx_seq_one_letter_code
_entity_poly.pdbx_strand_id
1 'polypeptide(L)' 'MATGTLPDAGQILNSLINSILLVDDDLAVHFANPAAQQLLAQSSRKLFGTPLPELLSYFR' A
#
# COMPACT_ATOMS: atom_id res chain seq x y z
N MET A 1 -0.18 34.76 7.79
CA MET A 1 -1.29 33.79 7.76
C MET A 1 -0.73 32.51 7.17
N ALA A 2 -0.46 31.49 8.00
CA ALA A 2 0.15 30.24 7.56
C ALA A 2 -0.95 29.32 7.01
N THR A 3 -1.05 29.20 5.70
CA THR A 3 -1.75 28.06 5.09
C THR A 3 -0.85 26.85 5.35
N GLY A 4 -1.05 26.21 6.50
CA GLY A 4 -0.42 24.91 6.78
C GLY A 4 -0.99 23.93 5.78
N THR A 5 -0.26 23.71 4.68
CA THR A 5 -0.58 22.69 3.69
C THR A 5 -0.79 21.40 4.47
N LEU A 6 -2.02 20.88 4.48
CA LEU A 6 -2.28 19.59 5.11
C LEU A 6 -1.28 18.59 4.51
N PRO A 7 -0.57 17.81 5.35
CA PRO A 7 0.36 16.82 4.84
C PRO A 7 -0.39 15.93 3.84
N ASP A 8 0.19 15.73 2.65
CA ASP A 8 -0.38 14.87 1.63
C ASP A 8 -0.83 13.56 2.28
N ALA A 9 -2.07 13.14 2.05
CA ALA A 9 -2.61 11.94 2.70
C ALA A 9 -1.69 10.71 2.45
N GLY A 10 -1.02 10.67 1.29
CA GLY A 10 0.02 9.68 0.99
C GLY A 10 1.22 9.73 1.94
N GLN A 11 1.70 10.90 2.37
CA GLN A 11 2.79 11.03 3.34
C GLN A 11 2.40 10.45 4.70
N ILE A 12 1.16 10.70 5.14
CA ILE A 12 0.63 10.15 6.40
C ILE A 12 0.59 8.62 6.30
N LEU A 13 -0.03 8.09 5.26
CA LEU A 13 -0.18 6.64 5.06
C LEU A 13 1.17 5.92 4.91
N ASN A 14 2.15 6.56 4.25
CA ASN A 14 3.50 6.03 4.09
C ASN A 14 4.31 6.01 5.39
N SER A 15 3.92 6.82 6.38
CA SER A 15 4.60 6.93 7.68
C SER A 15 4.00 6.04 8.76
N LEU A 16 2.89 5.35 8.47
CA LEU A 16 2.27 4.42 9.41
C LEU A 16 3.11 3.14 9.56
N ILE A 17 3.28 2.68 10.80
CA ILE A 17 3.94 1.41 11.14
C ILE A 17 3.09 0.22 10.62
N ASN A 18 1.78 0.38 10.59
CA ASN A 18 0.87 -0.65 10.10
C ASN A 18 0.97 -0.79 8.58
N SER A 19 0.94 -2.04 8.10
CA SER A 19 0.80 -2.34 6.68
C SER A 19 -0.58 -1.91 6.18
N ILE A 20 -0.60 -1.02 5.19
CA ILE A 20 -1.82 -0.55 4.52
C ILE A 20 -1.82 -1.02 3.08
N LEU A 21 -2.89 -1.71 2.69
CA LEU A 21 -3.15 -2.15 1.33
C LEU A 21 -4.53 -1.62 0.91
N LEU A 22 -4.57 -0.88 -0.20
CA LEU A 22 -5.83 -0.46 -0.83
C LEU A 22 -6.10 -1.38 -2.01
N VAL A 23 -7.30 -1.93 -2.08
CA VAL A 23 -7.76 -2.81 -3.16
C VAL A 23 -9.09 -2.31 -3.72
N ASP A 24 -9.37 -2.68 -4.97
CA ASP A 24 -10.67 -2.49 -5.60
C ASP A 24 -11.59 -3.71 -5.39
N ASP A 25 -12.74 -3.71 -6.06
CA ASP A 25 -13.74 -4.79 -6.06
C ASP A 25 -13.24 -6.09 -6.70
N ASP A 26 -12.27 -6.03 -7.61
CA ASP A 26 -11.58 -7.18 -8.18
C ASP A 26 -10.41 -7.67 -7.30
N LEU A 27 -10.24 -7.09 -6.11
CA LEU A 27 -9.12 -7.35 -5.18
C LEU A 27 -7.74 -7.01 -5.75
N ALA A 28 -7.67 -6.19 -6.81
CA ALA A 28 -6.41 -5.71 -7.35
C ALA A 28 -5.86 -4.59 -6.46
N VAL A 29 -4.55 -4.59 -6.19
CA VAL A 29 -3.94 -3.58 -5.32
C VAL A 29 -3.76 -2.25 -6.05
N HIS A 30 -4.28 -1.16 -5.49
CA HIS A 30 -4.09 0.20 -6.02
C HIS A 30 -3.08 1.01 -5.20
N PHE A 31 -2.86 0.65 -3.94
CA PHE A 31 -1.89 1.32 -3.09
C PHE A 31 -1.33 0.36 -2.05
N ALA A 32 -0.03 0.47 -1.80
CA ALA A 32 0.66 -0.25 -0.73
C ALA A 32 1.70 0.68 -0.10
N ASN A 33 1.57 0.92 1.21
CA ASN A 33 2.55 1.71 1.93
C ASN A 33 3.87 0.92 2.12
N PRO A 34 4.97 1.58 2.55
CA PRO A 34 6.25 0.90 2.76
C PRO A 34 6.17 -0.29 3.72
N ALA A 35 5.37 -0.21 4.77
CA ALA A 35 5.16 -1.32 5.70
C ALA A 35 4.51 -2.54 5.04
N ALA A 36 3.56 -2.36 4.11
CA ALA A 36 2.97 -3.45 3.33
C ALA A 36 3.97 -4.05 2.33
N GLN A 37 4.79 -3.21 1.68
CA GLN A 37 5.85 -3.67 0.78
C GLN A 37 6.90 -4.53 1.51
N GLN A 38 7.27 -4.13 2.72
CA GLN A 38 8.17 -4.90 3.58
C GLN A 38 7.57 -6.23 4.00
N LEU A 39 6.30 -6.24 4.43
CA LEU A 39 5.60 -7.46 4.83
C LEU A 39 5.49 -8.47 3.69
N LEU A 40 5.16 -8.00 2.48
CA LEU A 40 4.99 -8.84 1.30
C LEU A 40 6.31 -9.14 0.56
N ALA A 41 7.41 -8.49 0.96
CA ALA A 41 8.69 -8.52 0.27
C ALA A 41 8.59 -8.20 -1.24
N GLN A 42 7.64 -7.35 -1.65
CA GLN A 42 7.44 -6.92 -3.04
C GLN A 42 7.45 -5.39 -3.13
N SER A 43 7.90 -4.85 -4.27
CA SER A 43 7.86 -3.40 -4.52
C SER A 43 6.44 -2.91 -4.80
N SER A 44 6.15 -1.63 -4.55
CA SER A 44 4.85 -1.02 -4.92
C SER A 44 4.46 -1.28 -6.36
N ARG A 45 5.41 -1.20 -7.30
CA ARG A 45 5.16 -1.42 -8.74
C ARG A 45 4.70 -2.83 -9.05
N LYS A 46 5.21 -3.82 -8.32
CA LYS A 46 4.83 -5.22 -8.51
C LYS A 46 3.53 -5.55 -7.76
N LEU A 47 3.24 -4.83 -6.68
CA LEU A 47 1.96 -4.94 -5.99
C LEU A 47 0.85 -4.30 -6.82
N PHE A 48 1.08 -3.14 -7.43
CA PHE A 48 0.06 -2.39 -8.16
C PHE A 48 -0.57 -3.21 -9.30
N GLY A 49 -1.90 -3.31 -9.30
CA GLY A 49 -2.71 -4.09 -10.23
C GLY A 49 -2.68 -5.61 -9.99
N THR A 50 -1.87 -6.10 -9.07
CA THR A 50 -1.80 -7.54 -8.77
C THR A 50 -2.96 -7.94 -7.85
N PRO A 51 -3.69 -9.01 -8.16
CA PRO A 51 -4.76 -9.51 -7.31
C PRO A 51 -4.21 -9.99 -5.96
N LEU A 52 -4.88 -9.61 -4.88
CA LEU A 52 -4.52 -10.01 -3.52
C LEU A 52 -4.35 -11.54 -3.35
N PRO A 53 -5.21 -12.42 -3.93
CA PRO A 53 -5.01 -13.87 -3.85
C PRO A 53 -3.69 -14.37 -4.43
N GLU A 54 -3.18 -13.74 -5.49
CA GLU A 54 -1.89 -14.11 -6.11
C GLU A 54 -0.71 -13.76 -5.19
N LEU A 55 -0.81 -12.64 -4.46
CA LEU A 55 0.20 -12.23 -3.49
C LEU A 55 0.29 -13.19 -2.30
N LEU A 56 -0.87 -13.66 -1.80
CA LEU A 56 -0.92 -14.56 -0.65
C LEU A 56 -0.55 -16.01 -0.99
N SER A 57 -0.61 -16.40 -2.26
CA SER A 57 -0.21 -17.74 -2.71
C SER A 57 1.25 -18.07 -2.41
N TYR A 58 2.11 -17.05 -2.25
CA TYR A 58 3.51 -17.20 -1.85
C TYR A 58 3.74 -17.52 -0.38
N PHE A 59 2.75 -17.27 0.50
CA PHE A 59 2.87 -17.51 1.94
C PHE A 59 2.47 -18.95 2.35
N ARG A 60 2.17 -19.80 1.37
CA ARG A 60 1.75 -21.19 1.59
C ARG A 60 2.93 -22.16 1.61
#